data_AF-A0A2V8HYA9-F1
#
_entry.id   AF-A0A2V8HYA9-F1
#
_cell.length_a   1.000
_cell.length_b   1.000
_cell.length_c   1.000
_cell.angle_alpha   90.00
_cell.angle_beta   90.00
_cell.angle_gamma   90.00
#
_symmetry.space_group_name_H-M   'P 1'
#
loop_
_entity.id
_entity.type
_entity.pdbx_description
1 polymer ?
#
loop_
_entity_poly.entity_id
_entity_poly.type
_entity_poly.pdbx_seq_one_letter_code
_entity_poly.pdbx_strand_id
1 'polypeptide(L)'
;MRARLERKTDETFRQELEKLYREKNQKIYRAAYGVTGNRQDAKDALQNVFLRLIQRPPSSDFKKNPEGYLCRAGINDARSIGRRQERQKLADVDVNDLDIPLTAAVWGGSGGAGDAAL
;
A
#
# COMPACT_ATOMS: atom_id res chain seq x y z
N MET A 1 19.10 23.38 14.23
CA MET A 1 18.36 23.47 15.50
C MET A 1 16.86 23.43 15.21
N ARG A 2 16.18 22.30 15.45
CA ARG A 2 14.70 22.20 15.30
C ARG A 2 14.06 22.76 16.56
N ALA A 3 13.33 23.85 16.40
CA ALA A 3 12.89 24.72 17.46
C ALA A 3 11.87 24.05 18.39
N ARG A 4 12.03 24.35 19.68
CA ARG A 4 11.27 23.92 20.86
C ARG A 4 9.82 24.47 20.91
N LEU A 5 9.22 24.79 19.77
CA LEU A 5 7.93 25.49 19.66
C LEU A 5 6.68 24.58 19.64
N GLU A 6 6.82 23.25 19.50
CA GLU A 6 5.69 22.35 19.15
C GLU A 6 5.03 21.57 20.32
N ARG A 7 5.54 21.64 21.55
CA ARG A 7 5.12 20.71 22.62
C ARG A 7 3.65 20.80 23.05
N LYS A 8 2.97 21.93 22.83
CA LYS A 8 1.55 22.09 23.21
C LYS A 8 0.60 21.65 22.08
N THR A 9 0.96 21.96 20.83
CA THR A 9 0.23 21.51 19.63
C THR A 9 0.34 20.00 19.43
N ASP A 10 1.50 19.42 19.75
CA ASP A 10 1.69 17.96 19.72
C ASP A 10 0.81 17.24 20.72
N GLU A 11 0.67 17.77 21.93
CA GLU A 11 -0.12 17.13 22.98
C GLU A 11 -1.62 17.20 22.66
N THR A 12 -2.12 18.36 22.23
CA THR A 12 -3.52 18.50 21.79
C THR A 12 -3.82 17.61 20.58
N PHE A 13 -2.90 17.55 19.61
CA PHE A 13 -3.05 16.69 18.44
C PHE A 13 -3.04 15.21 18.81
N ARG A 14 -2.17 14.79 19.76
CA ARG A 14 -2.15 13.42 20.28
C ARG A 14 -3.48 13.05 20.95
N GLN A 15 -4.05 13.95 21.76
CA GLN A 15 -5.34 13.73 22.41
C GLN A 15 -6.49 13.62 21.39
N GLU A 16 -6.52 14.51 20.40
CA GLU A 16 -7.49 14.44 19.29
C GLU A 16 -7.35 13.14 18.50
N LEU A 17 -6.11 12.73 18.22
CA LEU A 17 -5.83 11.49 17.51
C LEU A 17 -6.22 10.25 18.33
N GLU A 18 -5.99 10.26 19.64
CA GLU A 18 -6.41 9.18 20.53
C GLU A 18 -7.94 9.05 20.57
N LYS A 19 -8.64 10.18 20.68
CA LYS A 19 -10.11 10.20 20.60
C LYS A 19 -10.57 9.64 19.25
N LEU A 20 -9.97 10.10 18.15
CA LEU A 20 -10.28 9.63 16.81
C LEU A 20 -10.00 8.12 16.66
N TYR A 21 -8.92 7.63 17.27
CA TYR A 21 -8.61 6.20 17.30
C TYR A 21 -9.70 5.41 18.02
N ARG A 22 -10.10 5.84 19.22
CA ARG A 22 -11.16 5.17 20.01
C ARG A 22 -12.48 5.12 19.24
N GLU A 23 -12.82 6.18 18.52
CA GLU A 23 -14.07 6.27 17.76
C GLU A 23 -14.06 5.48 16.45
N LYS A 24 -12.92 5.44 15.74
CA LYS A 24 -12.88 4.96 14.35
C LYS A 24 -12.13 3.65 14.14
N ASN A 25 -11.39 3.15 15.14
CA ASN A 25 -10.57 1.93 14.99
C ASN A 25 -11.36 0.76 14.40
N GLN A 26 -12.58 0.50 14.88
CA GLN A 26 -13.34 -0.67 14.49
C GLN A 26 -13.81 -0.58 13.04
N LYS A 27 -14.18 0.63 12.59
CA LYS A 27 -14.63 0.87 11.21
C LYS A 27 -13.48 0.68 10.23
N ILE A 28 -12.31 1.24 10.53
CA ILE A 28 -11.11 1.12 9.70
C ILE A 28 -10.63 -0.34 9.69
N TYR A 29 -10.62 -1.00 10.86
CA TYR A 29 -10.28 -2.42 10.97
C TYR A 29 -11.20 -3.29 10.10
N ARG A 30 -12.52 -3.08 10.17
CA ARG A 30 -13.48 -3.83 9.34
C ARG A 30 -13.26 -3.58 7.84
N ALA A 31 -13.01 -2.34 7.45
CA ALA A 31 -12.71 -2.01 6.06
C ALA A 31 -11.41 -2.67 5.56
N ALA A 32 -10.36 -2.65 6.37
CA ALA A 32 -9.10 -3.32 6.06
C ALA A 32 -9.27 -4.85 6.03
N TYR A 33 -9.98 -5.42 7.00
CA TYR A 33 -10.25 -6.85 7.09
C TYR A 33 -11.06 -7.37 5.90
N GLY A 34 -12.05 -6.61 5.42
CA GLY A 34 -12.79 -6.96 4.20
C GLY A 34 -11.91 -7.01 2.95
N VAL A 35 -10.76 -6.35 2.96
CA VAL A 35 -9.78 -6.38 1.86
C VAL A 35 -8.73 -7.48 2.05
N THR A 36 -8.22 -7.68 3.27
CA THR A 36 -7.13 -8.62 3.53
C THR A 36 -7.61 -10.05 3.80
N GLY A 37 -8.80 -10.25 4.38
CA GLY A 37 -9.25 -11.52 4.95
C GLY A 37 -8.42 -12.01 6.16
N ASN A 38 -7.33 -11.33 6.48
CA ASN A 38 -6.37 -11.67 7.53
C ASN A 38 -6.43 -10.62 8.66
N ARG A 39 -6.61 -11.10 9.89
CA ARG A 39 -6.72 -10.26 11.09
C ARG A 39 -5.43 -9.48 11.37
N GLN A 40 -4.27 -10.09 11.16
CA GLN A 40 -2.97 -9.49 11.41
C GLN A 40 -2.74 -8.34 10.43
N ASP A 41 -2.89 -8.61 9.14
CA ASP A 41 -2.71 -7.59 8.08
C ASP A 41 -3.69 -6.43 8.23
N ALA A 42 -4.93 -6.71 8.65
CA ALA A 42 -5.92 -5.67 8.92
C ALA A 42 -5.53 -4.77 10.10
N LYS A 43 -4.98 -5.36 11.17
CA LYS A 43 -4.49 -4.63 12.34
C LYS A 43 -3.24 -3.82 12.00
N ASP A 44 -2.38 -4.33 11.13
CA ASP A 44 -1.17 -3.64 10.68
C ASP A 44 -1.53 -2.47 9.76
N ALA A 45 -2.49 -2.65 8.85
CA ALA A 45 -3.02 -1.56 8.02
C ALA A 45 -3.62 -0.43 8.88
N LEU A 46 -4.44 -0.76 9.90
CA LEU A 46 -4.95 0.20 10.86
C LEU A 46 -3.81 0.97 11.54
N GLN A 47 -2.83 0.26 12.11
CA GLN A 47 -1.72 0.87 12.85
C GLN A 47 -0.88 1.79 11.96
N ASN A 48 -0.57 1.37 10.72
CA ASN A 48 0.22 2.15 9.77
C ASN A 48 -0.45 3.49 9.41
N VAL A 49 -1.78 3.53 9.32
CA VAL A 49 -2.53 4.77 9.10
C VAL A 49 -2.31 5.76 10.25
N PHE A 50 -2.48 5.32 11.50
CA PHE A 50 -2.30 6.19 12.66
C PHE A 50 -0.84 6.59 12.89
N LEU A 51 0.11 5.68 12.65
CA LEU A 51 1.54 6.00 12.71
C LEU A 51 1.92 7.09 11.69
N ARG A 52 1.36 7.04 10.47
CA ARG A 52 1.59 8.10 9.47
C ARG A 52 1.07 9.47 9.91
N LEU A 53 -0.05 9.51 10.64
CA LEU A 53 -0.61 10.76 11.17
C LEU A 53 0.25 11.35 12.30
N ILE A 54 0.95 10.51 13.07
CA ILE A 54 1.89 10.96 14.10
C ILE A 54 3.20 11.47 13.47
N GLN A 55 3.67 10.81 12.41
CA GLN A 55 4.97 11.10 11.81
C GLN A 55 4.96 12.29 10.85
N ARG A 56 3.79 12.67 10.32
CA ARG A 56 3.67 13.68 9.25
C ARG A 56 2.50 14.61 9.52
N PRO A 57 2.60 15.90 9.13
CA PRO A 57 1.48 16.81 9.21
C PRO A 57 0.26 16.23 8.47
N PRO A 58 -0.94 16.24 9.07
CA PRO A 58 -2.14 15.73 8.43
C PRO A 58 -2.43 16.50 7.13
N SER A 59 -2.76 15.77 6.08
CA SER A 59 -3.10 16.33 4.77
C SER A 59 -4.35 17.22 4.85
N SER A 60 -4.53 18.08 3.84
CA SER A 60 -5.75 18.88 3.70
C SER A 60 -7.00 18.00 3.63
N ASP A 61 -6.92 16.83 2.99
CA ASP A 61 -8.01 15.87 2.90
C ASP A 61 -8.40 15.29 4.27
N PHE A 62 -7.41 14.98 5.11
CA PHE A 62 -7.68 14.57 6.49
C PHE A 62 -8.40 15.69 7.26
N LYS A 63 -7.97 16.95 7.11
CA LYS A 63 -8.61 18.09 7.78
C LYS A 63 -10.06 18.31 7.31
N LYS A 64 -10.36 18.07 6.03
CA LYS A 64 -11.71 18.23 5.45
C LYS A 64 -12.66 17.08 5.82
N ASN A 65 -12.18 15.84 5.78
CA ASN A 65 -12.98 14.66 6.10
C ASN A 65 -12.08 13.56 6.72
N PRO A 66 -11.86 13.60 8.04
CA PRO A 66 -10.99 12.65 8.73
C PRO A 66 -11.43 11.21 8.53
N GLU A 67 -12.74 10.95 8.60
CA GLU A 67 -13.29 9.60 8.52
C GLU A 67 -13.14 8.98 7.13
N GLY A 68 -13.48 9.73 6.08
CA GLY A 68 -13.32 9.28 4.69
C GLY A 68 -11.85 9.06 4.35
N TYR A 69 -10.98 9.96 4.80
CA TYR A 69 -9.53 9.81 4.65
C TYR A 69 -9.03 8.53 5.33
N LEU A 70 -9.38 8.32 6.61
CA LEU A 70 -8.93 7.17 7.39
C LEU A 70 -9.37 5.84 6.78
N CYS A 71 -10.62 5.74 6.33
CA CYS A 71 -11.11 4.53 5.66
C CYS A 71 -10.35 4.27 4.35
N ARG A 72 -10.15 5.30 3.52
CA ARG A 72 -9.41 5.18 2.26
C ARG A 72 -7.95 4.81 2.50
N ALA A 73 -7.30 5.44 3.47
CA ALA A 73 -5.93 5.15 3.85
C ALA A 73 -5.77 3.71 4.37
N GLY A 74 -6.70 3.22 5.20
CA GLY A 74 -6.68 1.85 5.70
C GLY A 74 -6.86 0.81 4.58
N ILE A 75 -7.79 1.05 3.66
CA ILE A 75 -7.99 0.19 2.48
C ILE A 75 -6.75 0.17 1.59
N ASN A 76 -6.12 1.33 1.36
CA ASN A 76 -4.92 1.42 0.53
C ASN A 76 -3.74 0.69 1.16
N ASP A 77 -3.56 0.80 2.48
CA ASP A 77 -2.52 0.05 3.19
C ASP A 77 -2.77 -1.46 3.16
N ALA A 78 -4.01 -1.88 3.38
CA ALA A 78 -4.41 -3.28 3.25
C ALA A 78 -4.06 -3.84 1.86
N ARG A 79 -4.38 -3.11 0.78
CA ARG A 79 -4.00 -3.49 -0.60
C ARG A 79 -2.49 -3.51 -0.79
N SER A 80 -1.76 -2.55 -0.20
CA SER A 80 -0.30 -2.49 -0.29
C SER A 80 0.36 -3.72 0.36
N ILE A 81 -0.14 -4.13 1.53
CA ILE A 81 0.31 -5.34 2.25
C ILE A 81 0.07 -6.58 1.37
N GLY A 82 -1.14 -6.75 0.84
CA GLY A 82 -1.45 -7.89 -0.05
C GLY A 82 -0.56 -7.93 -1.30
N ARG A 83 -0.33 -6.78 -1.95
CA ARG A 83 0.60 -6.70 -3.09
C ARG A 83 2.04 -7.03 -2.70
N ARG A 84 2.48 -6.67 -1.49
CA ARG A 84 3.82 -7.01 -1.01
C ARG A 84 3.96 -8.51 -0.76
N GLN A 85 2.97 -9.13 -0.14
CA GLN A 85 2.93 -10.57 0.07
C GLN A 85 2.95 -11.33 -1.26
N GLU A 86 2.19 -10.88 -2.26
CA GLU A 86 2.20 -11.50 -3.58
C GLU A 86 3.57 -11.42 -4.26
N ARG A 87 4.23 -10.25 -4.20
CA ARG A 87 5.59 -10.11 -4.72
C ARG A 87 6.61 -10.98 -3.97
N GLN A 88 6.44 -11.17 -2.66
CA GLN A 88 7.31 -12.03 -1.87
C GLN A 88 7.13 -13.49 -2.29
N LYS A 89 5.89 -13.97 -2.44
CA LYS A 89 5.62 -15.31 -2.96
C LYS A 89 6.27 -15.55 -4.31
N LEU A 90 6.17 -14.59 -5.24
CA LEU A 90 6.79 -14.69 -6.56
C LEU A 90 8.33 -14.66 -6.52
N ALA A 91 8.92 -13.94 -5.56
CA ALA A 91 10.37 -13.92 -5.37
C ALA A 91 10.90 -15.20 -4.70
N ASP A 92 10.06 -15.88 -3.93
CA ASP A 92 10.38 -17.15 -3.27
C ASP A 92 10.14 -18.37 -4.19
N VAL A 93 9.55 -18.19 -5.38
CA VAL A 93 9.52 -19.23 -6.42
C VAL A 93 10.95 -19.45 -6.91
N ASP A 94 11.48 -20.66 -6.73
CA ASP A 94 12.77 -21.03 -7.29
C ASP A 94 12.70 -20.92 -8.82
N VAL A 95 13.59 -20.13 -9.41
CA VAL A 95 13.74 -20.05 -10.87
C VAL A 95 14.08 -21.40 -11.49
N ASN A 96 14.55 -22.37 -10.70
CA ASN A 96 14.75 -23.75 -11.15
C ASN A 96 13.45 -24.57 -11.27
N ASP A 97 12.34 -24.16 -10.64
CA ASP A 97 11.03 -24.82 -10.77
C ASP A 97 10.21 -24.28 -11.95
N LEU A 98 10.73 -23.26 -12.65
CA LEU A 98 10.18 -22.83 -13.92
C LEU A 98 10.63 -23.84 -14.99
N ASP A 99 9.77 -24.81 -15.30
CA ASP A 99 9.83 -25.59 -16.55
C ASP A 99 9.60 -24.62 -17.72
N ILE A 100 10.63 -23.84 -18.07
CA ILE A 100 10.66 -23.04 -19.28
C ILE A 100 11.05 -24.01 -20.38
N PRO A 101 10.12 -24.48 -21.24
CA PRO A 101 10.51 -25.26 -22.39
C PRO A 101 11.46 -24.41 -23.23
N LEU A 102 12.65 -24.93 -23.47
CA LEU A 102 13.69 -24.35 -24.31
C LEU A 102 13.27 -24.38 -25.79
N THR A 103 12.14 -23.76 -26.14
CA THR A 103 11.57 -23.77 -27.49
C THR A 103 11.36 -22.39 -28.09
N ALA A 104 11.75 -21.30 -27.42
CA ALA A 104 11.70 -19.96 -28.01
C ALA A 104 12.94 -19.59 -28.86
N ALA A 105 13.62 -20.57 -29.47
CA ALA A 105 14.57 -20.35 -30.56
C ALA A 105 13.91 -20.52 -31.95
N VAL A 106 12.59 -20.36 -32.06
CA VAL A 106 11.87 -20.27 -33.34
C VAL A 106 11.50 -18.81 -33.60
N TRP A 107 12.47 -18.02 -34.04
CA TRP A 107 12.20 -16.91 -34.97
C TRP A 107 12.82 -17.29 -36.32
N GLY A 108 12.24 -18.34 -36.91
CA GLY A 108 12.36 -18.63 -38.33
C GLY A 108 11.13 -18.10 -39.04
N GLY A 109 11.30 -17.03 -39.82
CA GLY A 109 10.27 -16.43 -40.65
C GLY A 109 10.91 -15.78 -41.88
N SER A 110 11.11 -16.61 -42.91
CA SER A 110 11.56 -16.28 -44.26
C SER A 110 10.44 -15.63 -45.10
N GLY A 111 10.82 -14.72 -46.01
CA GLY A 111 10.03 -14.24 -47.16
C GLY A 111 9.86 -12.72 -47.19
N GLY A 112 10.20 -11.96 -48.24
CA GLY A 112 10.59 -12.29 -49.60
C GLY A 112 11.05 -11.03 -50.34
N ALA A 113 11.61 -11.24 -51.53
CA ALA A 113 12.24 -10.25 -52.40
C ALA A 113 11.27 -9.33 -53.16
N GLY A 114 11.82 -8.19 -53.61
CA GLY A 114 11.24 -7.20 -54.53
C GLY A 114 11.04 -5.85 -53.84
N ASP A 115 11.41 -4.68 -54.34
CA ASP A 115 11.96 -4.22 -55.63
C ASP A 115 12.13 -2.68 -55.53
N ALA A 116 12.87 -2.10 -56.51
CA ALA A 116 12.96 -0.69 -56.88
C ALA A 116 13.93 0.24 -56.12
N ALA A 117 15.14 0.39 -56.67
CA ALA A 117 15.72 1.70 -57.01
C ALA A 117 16.94 1.52 -57.94
N LEU A 118 16.68 1.46 -59.26
CA LEU A 118 17.44 2.09 -60.35
C LEU A 118 16.54 2.16 -61.59
#